data_AF-A0A9D6W3N8-F1
#
_entry.id   AF-A0A9D6W3N8-F1
#
_cell.length_a   1.000
_cell.length_b   1.000
_cell.length_c   1.000
_cell.angle_alpha   90.00
_cell.angle_beta   90.00
_cell.angle_gamma   90.00
#
_symmetry.space_group_name_H-M   'P 1'
#
loop_
_entity.id
_entity.type
_entity.pdbx_description
1 polymer ?
#
loop_
_entity_poly.entity_id
_entity_poly.type
_entity_poly.pdbx_seq_one_letter_code
_entity_poly.pdbx_strand_id
1 'polypeptide(L)' 'MTKEGPIKPDMFLGDVLKTYPSLREKIRELFGSECLQCGSNRREMLTYTSWHRGLDPAKVCRDLNDALKK' A
#
# COMPACT_ATOMS: atom_id res chain seq x y z
N MET A 1 -22.14 7.05 3.61
CA MET A 1 -20.75 7.06 4.13
C MET A 1 -19.93 6.11 3.27
N THR A 2 -19.18 6.62 2.31
CA THR A 2 -18.33 5.78 1.47
C THR A 2 -17.30 5.08 2.38
N LYS A 3 -17.19 3.76 2.25
CA LYS A 3 -16.26 2.91 3.02
C LYS A 3 -14.82 3.18 2.58
N GLU A 4 -14.32 4.38 2.82
CA GLU A 4 -12.96 4.74 2.49
C GLU A 4 -12.17 4.87 3.77
N GLY A 5 -11.25 3.93 4.01
CA GLY A 5 -10.36 4.01 5.15
C GLY A 5 -9.27 5.08 4.97
N PRO A 6 -8.38 5.21 5.97
CA PRO A 6 -7.36 6.27 5.99
C PRO A 6 -6.32 6.17 4.87
N ILE A 7 -6.13 5.00 4.27
CA ILE A 7 -5.15 4.79 3.20
C ILE A 7 -5.74 5.21 1.86
N LYS A 8 -5.06 6.14 1.18
CA LYS A 8 -5.45 6.72 -0.11
C LYS A 8 -4.38 6.45 -1.19
N PRO A 9 -4.76 6.43 -2.49
CA PRO A 9 -3.85 6.07 -3.57
C PRO A 9 -2.66 7.03 -3.77
N ASP A 10 -2.82 8.28 -3.38
CA ASP A 10 -1.82 9.36 -3.46
C ASP A 10 -0.81 9.36 -2.31
N MET A 11 -0.96 8.45 -1.34
CA MET A 11 0.00 8.28 -0.26
C MET A 11 1.27 7.57 -0.72
N PHE A 12 2.42 7.98 -0.19
CA PHE A 12 3.68 7.26 -0.37
C PHE A 12 3.65 5.92 0.36
N LEU A 13 4.08 4.86 -0.33
CA LEU A 13 4.14 3.51 0.23
C LEU A 13 5.01 3.46 1.49
N GLY A 14 6.16 4.13 1.47
CA GLY A 14 7.04 4.23 2.62
C GLY A 14 6.40 4.92 3.84
N ASP A 15 5.54 5.92 3.62
CA ASP A 15 4.85 6.59 4.72
C ASP A 15 3.71 5.75 5.26
N VAL A 16 2.97 5.04 4.39
CA VAL A 16 1.99 4.03 4.82
C VAL A 16 2.64 2.96 5.71
N LEU A 17 3.83 2.46 5.34
CA LEU A 17 4.56 1.47 6.15
C LEU A 17 5.07 2.03 7.49
N LYS A 18 5.43 3.31 7.56
CA LYS A 18 5.83 3.96 8.83
C LYS A 18 4.63 4.16 9.76
N THR A 19 3.51 4.64 9.21
CA THR A 19 2.29 4.91 9.99
C THR A 19 1.60 3.61 10.40
N TYR A 20 1.62 2.59 9.54
CA TYR A 20 0.97 1.30 9.75
C TYR A 20 1.94 0.12 9.58
N PRO A 21 2.87 -0.10 10.54
CA PRO A 21 3.83 -1.21 10.46
C PRO A 21 3.16 -2.60 10.36
N SER A 22 1.93 -2.74 10.87
CA SER A 22 1.12 -3.96 10.78
C SER A 22 0.79 -4.37 9.34
N LEU A 23 0.84 -3.44 8.38
CA LEU A 23 0.57 -3.72 6.97
C LEU A 23 1.76 -4.32 6.21
N ARG A 24 2.91 -4.51 6.86
CA ARG A 24 4.13 -5.01 6.20
C ARG A 24 3.91 -6.33 5.49
N GLU A 25 3.24 -7.29 6.14
CA GLU A 25 2.94 -8.59 5.54
C GLU A 25 1.97 -8.44 4.37
N LYS A 26 0.95 -7.59 4.49
CA LYS A 26 -0.02 -7.37 3.39
C LYS A 26 0.62 -6.71 2.18
N ILE A 27 1.51 -5.76 2.40
CA ILE A 27 2.29 -5.11 1.34
C ILE A 27 3.24 -6.09 0.67
N ARG A 28 3.85 -7.03 1.42
CA ARG A 28 4.66 -8.11 0.86
C ARG A 28 3.83 -9.02 -0.06
N GLU A 29 2.61 -9.36 0.34
CA GLU A 29 1.69 -10.16 -0.50
C GLU A 29 1.32 -9.44 -1.80
N LEU A 30 1.08 -8.13 -1.75
CA LEU A 30 0.64 -7.34 -2.91
C LEU A 30 1.78 -7.01 -3.89
N PHE A 31 2.93 -6.59 -3.38
CA PHE A 31 4.01 -6.01 -4.21
C PHE A 31 5.30 -6.83 -4.20
N GLY A 32 5.35 -7.94 -3.46
CA GLY A 32 6.54 -8.77 -3.32
C GLY A 32 7.51 -8.31 -2.23
N SER A 33 8.37 -9.23 -1.80
CA SER A 33 9.40 -8.98 -0.77
C SER A 33 10.46 -7.97 -1.20
N GLU A 34 10.74 -7.89 -2.50
CA GLU A 34 11.66 -6.93 -3.08
C GLU A 34 11.17 -5.49 -2.93
N CYS A 35 9.85 -5.28 -2.92
CA CYS A 35 9.27 -3.96 -2.71
C CYS A 35 9.61 -3.42 -1.31
N LEU A 36 9.67 -4.28 -0.29
CA LEU A 36 10.03 -3.88 1.08
C LEU A 36 11.53 -3.55 1.25
N GLN A 37 12.38 -4.06 0.35
CA GLN A 37 13.83 -3.86 0.38
C GLN A 37 14.29 -2.76 -0.59
N CYS A 38 13.44 -2.38 -1.55
CA CYS A 38 13.73 -1.36 -2.54
C CYS A 38 13.75 0.03 -1.89
N GLY A 39 14.87 0.76 -2.01
CA GLY A 39 14.97 2.14 -1.53
C GLY A 39 13.95 3.09 -2.18
N SER A 40 13.50 2.78 -3.40
CA SER A 40 12.49 3.57 -4.13
C SER A 40 11.10 3.50 -3.51
N ASN A 41 10.78 2.48 -2.72
CA ASN A 41 9.47 2.37 -2.04
C ASN A 41 9.17 3.58 -1.13
N ARG A 42 10.21 4.29 -0.68
CA ARG A 42 10.13 5.51 0.14
C ARG A 42 9.77 6.75 -0.67
N ARG A 43 9.77 6.66 -2.01
CA ARG A 43 9.53 7.77 -2.94
C ARG A 43 8.41 7.48 -3.94
N GLU A 44 7.80 6.30 -3.86
CA GLU A 44 6.75 5.85 -4.77
C GLU A 44 5.38 5.95 -4.10
N MET A 45 4.40 6.49 -4.83
CA MET A 45 3.00 6.50 -4.41
C MET A 45 2.38 5.10 -4.58
N LEU A 46 1.40 4.77 -3.74
CA LEU A 46 0.60 3.55 -3.89
C LEU A 46 0.01 3.41 -5.29
N THR A 47 -0.44 4.51 -5.90
CA THR A 47 -0.93 4.52 -7.28
C THR A 47 0.13 4.04 -8.27
N TYR A 48 1.34 4.61 -8.19
CA TYR A 48 2.43 4.29 -9.09
C TYR A 48 2.88 2.83 -8.93
N THR A 49 3.12 2.40 -7.69
CA THR A 49 3.55 1.02 -7.39
C THR A 49 2.49 0.01 -7.82
N SER A 50 1.20 0.32 -7.61
CA SER A 50 0.10 -0.57 -8.03
C SER A 50 0.09 -0.76 -9.55
N TRP A 51 0.14 0.33 -10.32
CA TRP A 51 0.17 0.23 -11.78
C TRP A 51 1.41 -0.51 -12.30
N HIS A 52 2.59 -0.25 -11.72
CA HIS A 52 3.82 -0.95 -12.08
C HIS A 52 3.77 -2.46 -11.83
N ARG A 53 2.90 -2.91 -10.93
CA ARG A 53 2.66 -4.32 -10.62
C ARG A 53 1.42 -4.89 -11.31
N GLY A 54 0.76 -4.13 -12.18
CA GLY A 54 -0.47 -4.54 -12.86
C GLY A 54 -1.70 -4.65 -11.94
N LEU A 55 -1.70 -3.92 -10.82
CA LEU A 55 -2.77 -3.91 -9.81
C LEU A 55 -3.61 -2.65 -9.92
N ASP A 56 -4.91 -2.77 -9.59
CA ASP A 56 -5.81 -1.62 -9.43
C ASP A 56 -5.50 -0.85 -8.12
N PRO A 57 -5.07 0.41 -8.16
CA PRO A 57 -4.80 1.22 -6.97
C PRO A 57 -6.00 1.32 -6.01
N ALA A 58 -7.22 1.39 -6.54
CA ALA A 58 -8.42 1.52 -5.72
C ALA A 58 -8.71 0.21 -4.96
N LYS A 59 -8.50 -0.94 -5.61
CA LYS A 59 -8.53 -2.25 -4.94
C LYS A 59 -7.44 -2.38 -3.89
N VAL A 60 -6.20 -2.02 -4.21
CA VAL A 60 -5.07 -2.06 -3.26
C VAL A 60 -5.39 -1.25 -1.99
N CYS A 61 -5.85 -0.01 -2.15
CA CYS A 61 -6.19 0.82 -0.98
C CYS A 61 -7.33 0.22 -0.16
N ARG A 62 -8.33 -0.40 -0.78
CA ARG A 62 -9.39 -1.13 -0.06
C ARG A 62 -8.83 -2.31 0.72
N ASP A 63 -8.01 -3.15 0.09
CA ASP A 63 -7.40 -4.32 0.73
C ASP A 63 -6.53 -3.92 1.94
N LEU A 64 -5.76 -2.84 1.82
CA LEU A 64 -4.94 -2.29 2.91
C LEU A 64 -5.81 -1.72 4.04
N ASN A 65 -6.85 -0.98 3.71
CA ASN A 65 -7.78 -0.43 4.70
C ASN A 65 -8.60 -1.52 5.41
N ASP A 66 -8.91 -2.62 4.74
CA ASP A 66 -9.59 -3.76 5.36
C ASP A 66 -8.64 -4.57 6.26
N ALA A 67 -7.35 -4.65 5.91
CA ALA A 67 -6.32 -5.23 6.78
C ALA A 67 -6.10 -4.41 8.07
N LEU A 68 -6.38 -3.10 8.08
CA LEU A 68 -6.32 -2.27 9.29
C LEU A 68 -7.45 -2.49 10.29
N LYS A 69 -8.58 -3.08 9.85
CA LYS A 69 -9.76 -3.31 10.69
C LYS A 69 -9.74 -4.65 11.42
N LYS A 70 -8.79 -5.52 11.05
CA LYS A 70 -8.57 -6.83 11.66
C LYS A 70 -7.54 -6.72 12.77
#